data_AF-A0A1G0FXB7-F1
#
_entry.id   AF-A0A1G0FXB7-F1
#
_cell.length_a   1.000
_cell.length_b   1.000
_cell.length_c   1.000
_cell.angle_alpha   90.00
_cell.angle_beta   90.00
_cell.angle_gamma   90.00
#
_symmetry.space_group_name_H-M   'P 1'
#
loop_
_entity.id
_entity.type
_entity.pdbx_description
1 polymer ?
#
loop_
_entity_poly.entity_id
_entity_poly.type
_entity_poly.pdbx_seq_one_letter_code
_entity_poly.pdbx_strand_id
1 'polypeptide(L)'
;MNIYPDEVVCDGPFFQRKTARKKGCQIDYLIQTKLGILYLCEIKFTRNIIRTSIIDEVKEKINRLSTPRHMSIIPVLIHIGDVDDEVIDSQFFGKIIAISHLLKDYPENDICHFQEIYN
;
A
#
# COMPACT_ATOMS: atom_id res chain seq x y z
N MET A 1 11.50 0.75 -1.42
CA MET A 1 11.52 -0.60 -0.81
C MET A 1 12.79 -1.39 -1.12
N ASN A 2 13.58 -1.06 -2.16
CA ASN A 2 14.90 -1.65 -2.46
C ASN A 2 14.98 -3.17 -2.25
N ILE A 3 14.01 -3.88 -2.81
CA ILE A 3 13.94 -5.35 -2.80
C ILE A 3 14.55 -5.80 -4.12
N TYR A 4 15.48 -6.74 -4.08
CA TYR A 4 16.02 -7.29 -5.32
C TYR A 4 14.98 -8.23 -5.96
N PRO A 5 14.81 -8.25 -7.30
CA PRO A 5 13.79 -9.08 -7.95
C PRO A 5 13.91 -10.57 -7.62
N ASP A 6 15.12 -11.07 -7.41
CA ASP A 6 15.37 -12.46 -7.03
C ASP A 6 15.01 -12.76 -5.57
N GLU A 7 14.79 -11.76 -4.71
CA GLU A 7 14.27 -11.94 -3.36
C GLU A 7 12.75 -12.07 -3.33
N VAL A 8 12.05 -11.70 -4.40
CA VAL A 8 10.60 -11.78 -4.50
C VAL A 8 10.18 -13.24 -4.74
N VAL A 9 9.32 -13.76 -3.87
CA VAL A 9 8.70 -15.09 -4.02
C VAL A 9 7.45 -14.98 -4.88
N CYS A 10 6.61 -14.01 -4.56
CA CYS A 10 5.44 -13.64 -5.35
C CYS A 10 5.03 -12.21 -5.01
N ASP A 11 4.40 -11.57 -5.98
CA ASP A 11 3.83 -10.24 -5.80
C ASP A 11 2.60 -10.03 -6.69
N GLY A 12 1.78 -9.04 -6.32
CA GLY A 12 0.58 -8.67 -7.07
C GLY A 12 -0.60 -8.32 -6.17
N PRO A 13 -1.76 -7.98 -6.77
CA PRO A 13 -3.00 -7.81 -6.03
C PRO A 13 -3.39 -9.08 -5.29
N PHE A 14 -3.84 -8.94 -4.04
CA PHE A 14 -4.19 -10.07 -3.21
C PHE A 14 -5.65 -10.04 -2.78
N PHE A 15 -6.36 -11.13 -3.07
CA PHE A 15 -7.76 -11.30 -2.73
C PHE A 15 -7.95 -12.57 -1.89
N GLN A 16 -8.39 -12.39 -0.65
CA GLN A 16 -8.83 -13.49 0.19
C GLN A 16 -10.35 -13.53 0.20
N ARG A 17 -10.93 -14.59 -0.37
CA ARG A 17 -12.37 -14.83 -0.30
C ARG A 17 -12.79 -15.16 1.13
N LYS A 18 -13.94 -14.64 1.55
CA LYS A 18 -14.57 -15.01 2.82
C LYS A 18 -14.96 -16.48 2.78
N THR A 19 -14.57 -17.22 3.81
CA THR A 19 -14.99 -18.61 4.06
C THR A 19 -15.44 -18.74 5.50
N ALA A 20 -15.92 -19.92 5.91
CA ALA A 20 -16.22 -20.18 7.32
C ALA A 20 -14.99 -20.01 8.24
N ARG A 21 -13.76 -20.22 7.72
CA ARG A 21 -12.51 -20.18 8.49
C ARG A 21 -11.71 -18.88 8.32
N LYS A 22 -11.94 -18.11 7.25
CA LYS A 22 -11.16 -16.92 6.91
C LYS A 22 -12.07 -15.73 6.61
N LYS A 23 -11.74 -14.56 7.16
CA LYS A 23 -12.40 -13.30 6.80
C LYS A 23 -12.01 -12.89 5.38
N GLY A 24 -12.89 -12.19 4.68
CA GLY A 24 -12.56 -11.64 3.37
C GLY A 24 -11.71 -10.38 3.51
N CYS A 25 -10.65 -10.23 2.69
CA CYS A 25 -9.89 -9.00 2.56
C CYS A 25 -9.34 -8.84 1.14
N GLN A 26 -9.09 -7.59 0.78
CA GLN A 26 -8.42 -7.19 -0.45
C GLN A 26 -7.23 -6.31 -0.06
N ILE A 27 -6.09 -6.61 -0.65
CA ILE A 27 -4.88 -5.78 -0.60
C ILE A 27 -4.58 -5.36 -2.04
N ASP A 28 -4.34 -4.07 -2.26
CA ASP A 28 -4.10 -3.54 -3.60
C ASP A 28 -2.84 -4.15 -4.24
N TYR A 29 -1.77 -4.27 -3.45
CA TYR A 29 -0.55 -4.96 -3.86
C TYR A 29 0.15 -5.59 -2.66
N LEU A 30 0.52 -6.86 -2.76
CA LEU A 30 1.24 -7.58 -1.71
C LEU A 30 2.54 -8.12 -2.31
N ILE A 31 3.67 -7.93 -1.63
CA ILE A 31 4.96 -8.50 -2.04
C ILE A 31 5.43 -9.44 -0.94
N GLN A 32 5.67 -10.70 -1.28
CA GLN A 32 6.31 -11.67 -0.40
C GLN A 32 7.78 -11.83 -0.78
N THR A 33 8.64 -11.74 0.22
CA THR A 33 10.09 -11.98 0.05
C THR A 33 10.51 -13.34 0.59
N LYS A 34 11.67 -13.84 0.14
CA LYS A 34 12.31 -15.07 0.62
C LYS A 34 12.64 -15.03 2.12
N LEU A 35 12.85 -13.84 2.69
CA LEU A 35 13.14 -13.61 4.11
C LEU A 35 11.88 -13.58 5.00
N GLY A 36 10.70 -13.88 4.45
CA GLY A 36 9.46 -13.91 5.22
C GLY A 36 8.88 -12.52 5.52
N ILE A 37 9.28 -11.49 4.77
CA ILE A 37 8.67 -10.16 4.85
C ILE A 37 7.53 -10.07 3.83
N LEU A 38 6.38 -9.60 4.29
CA LEU A 38 5.22 -9.22 3.49
C LEU A 38 5.09 -7.70 3.45
N TYR A 39 5.38 -7.08 2.31
CA TYR A 39 5.08 -5.67 2.09
C TYR A 39 3.63 -5.54 1.65
N LEU A 40 2.79 -5.02 2.53
CA LEU A 40 1.37 -4.81 2.29
C LEU A 40 1.19 -3.37 1.81
N CYS A 41 1.01 -3.20 0.51
CA CYS A 41 0.83 -1.89 -0.11
C CYS A 41 -0.65 -1.55 -0.22
N GLU A 42 -1.00 -0.42 0.35
CA GLU A 42 -2.29 0.24 0.20
C GLU A 42 -2.13 1.45 -0.72
N ILE A 43 -3.01 1.59 -1.72
CA ILE A 43 -2.94 2.66 -2.69
C ILE A 43 -4.09 3.63 -2.47
N LYS A 44 -3.79 4.92 -2.21
CA LYS A 44 -4.81 5.97 -2.08
C LYS A 44 -4.61 7.08 -3.09
N PHE A 45 -5.61 7.26 -3.94
CA PHE A 45 -5.71 8.38 -4.87
C PHE A 45 -6.80 9.33 -4.38
N THR A 46 -6.40 10.50 -3.88
CA THR A 46 -7.36 11.47 -3.34
C THR A 46 -6.84 12.90 -3.50
N ARG A 47 -7.74 13.84 -3.72
CA ARG A 47 -7.44 15.28 -3.65
C ARG A 47 -7.49 15.80 -2.21
N ASN A 48 -8.18 15.08 -1.31
CA ASN A 48 -8.22 15.39 0.12
C ASN A 48 -6.99 14.81 0.82
N ILE A 49 -6.56 15.48 1.89
CA ILE A 49 -5.50 15.02 2.80
C ILE A 49 -5.83 13.61 3.34
N ILE A 50 -4.87 12.70 3.23
CA ILE A 50 -4.94 11.33 3.78
C ILE A 50 -4.67 11.41 5.29
N ARG A 51 -5.72 11.18 6.08
CA ARG A 51 -5.67 11.22 7.54
C ARG A 51 -5.49 9.84 8.17
N THR A 52 -5.35 9.82 9.50
CA THR A 52 -5.12 8.63 10.33
C THR A 52 -6.11 7.48 10.14
N SER A 53 -7.30 7.71 9.58
CA SER A 53 -8.24 6.63 9.21
C SER A 53 -7.63 5.58 8.28
N ILE A 54 -6.62 5.94 7.48
CA ILE A 54 -5.88 5.00 6.62
C ILE A 54 -5.15 3.93 7.44
N ILE A 55 -4.67 4.28 8.64
CA ILE A 55 -3.96 3.37 9.52
C ILE A 55 -4.93 2.29 10.01
N ASP A 56 -6.14 2.67 10.40
CA ASP A 56 -7.16 1.75 10.88
C ASP A 56 -7.66 0.83 9.75
N GLU A 57 -7.81 1.37 8.53
CA GLU A 57 -8.12 0.56 7.35
C GLU A 57 -7.06 -0.53 7.11
N VAL A 58 -5.78 -0.16 7.13
CA VAL A 58 -4.67 -1.09 6.89
C VAL A 58 -4.51 -2.08 8.05
N LYS A 59 -4.70 -1.66 9.31
CA LYS A 59 -4.75 -2.56 10.47
C LYS A 59 -5.84 -3.61 10.32
N GLU A 60 -7.03 -3.22 9.87
CA GLU A 60 -8.12 -4.18 9.65
C GLU A 60 -7.81 -5.15 8.51
N LYS A 61 -7.17 -4.68 7.43
CA LYS A 61 -6.65 -5.54 6.35
C LYS A 61 -5.64 -6.56 6.88
N ILE A 62 -4.68 -6.13 7.71
CA ILE A 62 -3.70 -7.00 8.37
C ILE A 62 -4.39 -8.04 9.26
N ASN A 63 -5.33 -7.61 10.10
CA ASN A 63 -6.06 -8.50 11.02
C ASN A 63 -6.88 -9.57 10.29
N ARG A 64 -7.35 -9.28 9.07
CA ARG A 64 -8.12 -10.22 8.24
C ARG A 64 -7.23 -11.14 7.41
N LEU A 65 -6.00 -10.72 7.12
CA LEU A 65 -5.08 -11.47 6.30
C LEU A 65 -4.73 -12.79 7.01
N SER A 66 -5.02 -13.92 6.36
CA SER A 66 -4.61 -15.22 6.89
C SER A 66 -3.17 -15.48 6.44
N THR A 67 -2.20 -14.98 7.21
CA THR A 67 -0.77 -15.22 6.91
C THR A 67 -0.28 -16.55 7.52
N PRO A 68 0.69 -17.21 6.88
CA PRO A 68 1.48 -18.27 7.53
C PRO A 68 2.15 -17.76 8.80
N ARG A 69 2.37 -18.65 9.78
CA ARG A 69 3.18 -18.33 10.96
C ARG A 69 4.59 -17.93 10.51
N HIS A 70 5.22 -16.98 11.21
CA HIS A 70 6.60 -16.50 10.99
C HIS A 70 6.81 -15.51 9.83
N MET A 71 5.77 -14.80 9.38
CA MET A 71 5.94 -13.67 8.45
C MET A 71 5.83 -12.33 9.17
N SER A 72 6.72 -11.39 8.80
CA SER A 72 6.68 -9.99 9.24
C SER A 72 5.94 -9.16 8.22
N ILE A 73 4.93 -8.40 8.64
CA ILE A 73 4.19 -7.51 7.75
C ILE A 73 4.74 -6.10 7.89
N ILE A 74 5.10 -5.48 6.76
CA ILE A 74 5.50 -4.08 6.68
C ILE A 74 4.43 -3.33 5.89
N PRO A 75 3.63 -2.46 6.53
CA PRO A 75 2.66 -1.63 5.84
C PRO A 75 3.34 -0.58 4.97
N VAL A 76 2.77 -0.35 3.78
CA VAL A 76 3.24 0.65 2.82
C VAL A 76 2.05 1.45 2.34
N LEU A 77 2.14 2.77 2.45
CA LEU A 77 1.19 3.67 1.80
C LEU A 77 1.78 4.16 0.49
N ILE A 78 1.06 3.95 -0.61
CA ILE A 78 1.35 4.53 -1.91
C ILE A 78 0.24 5.55 -2.19
N HIS A 79 0.58 6.79 -2.54
CA HIS A 79 -0.42 7.85 -2.63
C HIS A 79 -0.27 8.85 -3.77
N ILE A 80 -1.40 9.42 -4.16
CA ILE A 80 -1.49 10.74 -4.81
C ILE A 80 -2.31 11.65 -3.88
N GLY A 81 -1.84 12.88 -3.68
CA GLY A 81 -2.37 13.84 -2.72
C GLY A 81 -1.49 13.98 -1.49
N ASP A 82 -1.87 14.86 -0.58
CA ASP A 82 -1.11 15.13 0.64
C ASP A 82 -1.43 14.10 1.73
N VAL A 83 -0.42 13.81 2.56
CA VAL A 83 -0.54 12.94 3.72
C VAL A 83 -0.41 13.80 4.96
N ASP A 84 -1.33 13.61 5.90
CA ASP A 84 -1.32 14.33 7.18
C ASP A 84 -0.05 13.99 7.98
N ASP A 85 0.57 15.00 8.61
CA ASP A 85 1.77 14.82 9.43
C ASP A 85 1.55 13.78 10.53
N GLU A 86 0.33 13.70 11.10
CA GLU A 86 -0.01 12.67 12.09
C GLU A 86 0.17 11.24 11.56
N VAL A 87 -0.08 11.01 10.27
CA VAL A 87 0.12 9.70 9.63
C VAL A 87 1.61 9.40 9.49
N ILE A 88 2.41 10.40 9.11
CA ILE A 88 3.86 10.29 8.96
C ILE A 88 4.51 10.03 10.33
N ASP A 89 4.14 10.82 11.32
CA ASP A 89 4.67 10.77 12.68
C ASP A 89 4.26 9.51 13.43
N SER A 90 3.15 8.86 13.04
CA SER A 90 2.75 7.57 13.61
C SER A 90 3.78 6.46 13.43
N GLN A 91 4.66 6.58 12.42
CA GLN A 91 5.63 5.55 12.01
C GLN A 91 4.98 4.17 11.75
N PHE A 92 3.67 4.12 11.50
CA PHE A 92 2.94 2.89 11.23
C PHE A 92 3.34 2.29 9.87
N PHE A 93 3.52 3.16 8.87
CA PHE A 93 3.98 2.75 7.54
C PHE A 93 5.49 2.68 7.52
N GLY A 94 6.04 1.51 7.16
CA GLY A 94 7.49 1.38 6.94
C GLY A 94 7.97 2.21 5.75
N LYS A 95 7.07 2.52 4.81
CA LYS A 95 7.29 3.46 3.70
C LYS A 95 5.99 4.18 3.32
N ILE A 96 6.13 5.46 3.03
CA ILE A 96 5.11 6.29 2.38
C ILE A 96 5.71 6.74 1.04
N ILE A 97 5.05 6.41 -0.06
CA ILE A 97 5.56 6.60 -1.43
C ILE A 97 4.56 7.46 -2.20
N ALA A 98 4.95 8.69 -2.51
CA ALA A 98 4.21 9.53 -3.43
C ALA A 98 4.39 9.03 -4.87
N ILE A 99 3.29 8.73 -5.58
CA ILE A 99 3.32 8.32 -6.99
C ILE A 99 3.87 9.43 -7.87
N SER A 100 3.73 10.69 -7.47
CA SER A 100 4.38 11.82 -8.17
C SER A 100 5.89 11.63 -8.34
N HIS A 101 6.55 10.89 -7.44
CA HIS A 101 7.97 10.56 -7.59
C HIS A 101 8.28 9.61 -8.75
N LEU A 102 7.31 8.79 -9.16
CA LEU A 102 7.42 7.90 -10.32
C LEU A 102 7.16 8.64 -11.64
N LEU A 103 6.44 9.76 -11.58
CA LEU A 103 6.02 10.54 -12.74
C LEU A 103 6.97 11.70 -13.08
N LYS A 104 8.08 11.88 -12.35
CA LYS A 104 9.02 13.01 -12.51
C LYS A 104 9.71 13.10 -13.89
N ASP A 105 9.59 12.08 -14.72
CA ASP A 105 10.08 12.08 -16.11
C ASP A 105 9.03 12.55 -17.14
N TYR A 106 7.80 12.87 -16.70
CA TYR A 106 6.75 13.41 -17.56
C TYR A 106 6.65 14.94 -17.40
N PRO A 107 6.50 15.70 -18.50
CA PRO A 107 6.34 17.14 -18.44
C PRO A 107 5.13 17.51 -17.55
N GLU A 108 5.24 18.60 -16.78
CA GLU A 108 4.25 19.01 -15.76
C GLU A 108 2.81 19.08 -16.29
N ASN A 109 2.62 19.24 -17.60
CA ASN A 109 1.32 19.26 -18.26
C ASN A 109 0.57 17.91 -18.27
N ASP A 110 1.25 16.77 -18.14
CA ASP A 110 0.60 15.45 -18.16
C ASP A 110 0.02 15.04 -16.79
N ILE A 111 0.62 15.53 -15.70
CA ILE A 111 0.18 15.21 -14.32
C ILE A 111 -1.19 15.85 -14.03
N CYS A 112 -1.44 17.06 -14.54
CA CYS A 112 -2.76 17.69 -14.46
C CYS A 112 -3.82 16.96 -15.29
N HIS A 113 -3.45 16.36 -16.44
CA HIS A 113 -4.40 15.58 -17.23
C HIS A 113 -4.85 14.28 -16.55
N PHE A 114 -3.98 13.62 -15.78
CA PHE A 114 -4.43 12.51 -14.92
C PHE A 114 -5.44 12.96 -13.87
N GLN A 115 -5.35 14.19 -13.37
CA GLN A 115 -6.34 14.70 -12.41
C GLN A 115 -7.69 15.01 -13.06
N GLU A 116 -7.73 15.31 -14.36
CA GLU A 116 -8.96 15.59 -15.12
C GLU A 116 -9.69 14.33 -15.61
N ILE A 117 -8.97 13.24 -15.90
CA ILE A 117 -9.56 12.00 -16.44
C ILE A 117 -10.36 11.21 -15.38
N TYR A 118 -10.10 11.42 -14.08
CA TYR A 118 -10.82 10.77 -12.98
C TYR A 118 -11.97 11.63 -12.41
N ASN A 119 -12.59 12.48 -13.24
CA ASN A 119 -13.84 13.20 -12.95
C ASN A 119 -15.00 12.65 -13.79
#